data_AF-A0A6I3H5S9-F1
#
_entry.id   AF-A0A6I3H5S9-F1
#
_cell.length_a   1.000
_cell.length_b   1.000
_cell.length_c   1.000
_cell.angle_alpha   90.00
_cell.angle_beta   90.00
_cell.angle_gamma   90.00
#
_symmetry.space_group_name_H-M   'P 1'
#
loop_
_entity.id
_entity.type
_entity.pdbx_description
1 polymer ?
#
loop_
_entity_poly.entity_id
_entity_poly.type
_entity_poly.pdbx_seq_one_letter_code
_entity_poly.pdbx_strand_id
1 'polypeptide(L)' 'MENLQGFEGLSALEESAVRLHEIYKSLMTGGFTEDEALSLIAKMTRNSPPI' A
#
# COMPACT_ATOMS: atom_id res chain seq x y z
N MET A 1 11.18 -15.51 9.03
CA MET A 1 10.99 -14.67 7.84
C MET A 1 9.55 -14.84 7.43
N GLU A 2 8.70 -13.84 7.64
CA GLU A 2 7.33 -13.89 7.13
C GLU A 2 7.41 -13.88 5.60
N ASN A 3 7.04 -15.00 4.99
CA ASN A 3 6.87 -15.07 3.55
C ASN A 3 5.69 -14.14 3.23
N LEU A 4 5.94 -13.06 2.48
CA LEU A 4 4.89 -12.37 1.75
C LEU A 4 4.37 -13.36 0.70
N GLN A 5 3.42 -14.22 1.08
CA GLN A 5 2.70 -15.07 0.14
C GLN A 5 2.14 -14.13 -0.94
N GLY A 6 2.68 -14.22 -2.15
CA GLY A 6 2.09 -13.58 -3.31
C GLY A 6 0.65 -14.06 -3.46
N PHE A 7 -0.23 -13.19 -3.92
CA PHE A 7 -1.62 -13.58 -4.15
C PHE A 7 -1.65 -14.45 -5.42
N GLU A 8 -1.90 -15.76 -5.26
CA GLU A 8 -1.98 -16.68 -6.40
C GLU A 8 -3.05 -16.22 -7.40
N GLY A 9 -2.68 -16.10 -8.67
CA GLY A 9 -3.60 -15.77 -9.77
C GLY A 9 -3.82 -14.28 -10.03
N LEU A 10 -3.16 -13.37 -9.31
CA LEU A 10 -3.20 -11.94 -9.60
C LEU A 10 -2.02 -11.51 -10.48
N SER A 11 -2.24 -10.53 -11.34
CA SER A 11 -1.17 -9.80 -12.00
C SER A 11 -0.42 -8.91 -11.00
N ALA A 12 0.81 -8.52 -11.34
CA ALA A 12 1.61 -7.63 -10.49
C ALA A 12 0.92 -6.30 -10.15
N LEU A 13 0.07 -5.79 -11.05
CA LEU A 13 -0.73 -4.59 -10.81
C LEU A 13 -1.85 -4.87 -9.79
N GLU A 14 -2.55 -5.99 -9.92
CA GLU A 14 -3.61 -6.39 -8.99
C GLU A 14 -3.05 -6.69 -7.60
N GLU A 15 -1.91 -7.39 -7.50
CA GLU A 15 -1.21 -7.59 -6.23
C GLU A 15 -0.84 -6.27 -5.56
N SER A 16 -0.35 -5.30 -6.36
CA SER A 16 -0.01 -3.97 -5.86
C SER A 16 -1.25 -3.22 -5.36
N ALA A 17 -2.37 -3.30 -6.09
CA ALA A 17 -3.62 -2.66 -5.68
C ALA A 17 -4.18 -3.25 -4.39
N VAL A 18 -4.15 -4.58 -4.23
CA VAL A 18 -4.58 -5.25 -2.99
C VAL A 18 -3.72 -4.82 -1.81
N ARG A 19 -2.38 -4.82 -1.98
CA ARG A 19 -1.45 -4.39 -0.92
C ARG A 19 -1.68 -2.93 -0.51
N LEU A 20 -1.86 -2.02 -1.47
CA LEU A 20 -2.15 -0.62 -1.19
C LEU A 20 -3.49 -0.46 -0.44
N HIS A 21 -4.50 -1.27 -0.80
CA HIS A 21 -5.78 -1.27 -0.12
C HIS A 21 -5.69 -1.80 1.32
N GLU A 22 -4.86 -2.81 1.59
CA GLU A 22 -4.62 -3.30 2.95
C GLU A 22 -3.91 -2.26 3.83
N ILE A 23 -2.93 -1.55 3.27
CA ILE A 23 -2.27 -0.42 3.95
C ILE A 23 -3.31 0.67 4.26
N TYR A 24 -4.15 1.02 3.28
CA TYR A 24 -5.23 1.99 3.48
C TYR A 24 -6.18 1.59 4.62
N LYS A 25 -6.68 0.34 4.63
CA LYS A 25 -7.54 -0.17 5.72
C LYS A 25 -6.86 -0.08 7.09
N SER A 26 -5.56 -0.37 7.13
CA SER A 26 -4.78 -0.31 8.38
C SER A 26 -4.66 1.12 8.90
N LEU A 27 -4.45 2.10 8.01
CA LEU A 27 -4.42 3.53 8.36
C LEU A 27 -5.80 4.02 8.84
N MET A 28 -6.87 3.68 8.13
CA MET A 28 -8.24 4.03 8.55
C MET A 28 -8.57 3.45 9.93
N THR A 29 -8.17 2.19 10.20
CA THR A 29 -8.35 1.56 11.51
C THR A 29 -7.48 2.23 12.60
N GLY A 30 -6.32 2.76 12.21
CA GLY A 30 -5.44 3.53 13.09
C GLY A 30 -5.93 4.94 13.43
N GLY A 31 -7.08 5.36 12.90
CA GLY A 31 -7.69 6.67 13.17
C GLY A 31 -7.23 7.80 12.25
N PHE A 32 -6.51 7.49 11.17
CA PHE A 32 -6.20 8.46 10.13
C PHE A 32 -7.45 8.79 9.31
N THR A 33 -7.56 10.03 8.86
CA THR A 33 -8.56 10.43 7.86
C THR A 33 -8.20 9.88 6.48
N GLU A 34 -9.19 9.85 5.57
CA GLU A 34 -8.98 9.39 4.19
C GLU A 34 -7.86 10.18 3.49
N ASP A 35 -7.89 11.52 3.58
CA ASP A 35 -6.85 12.40 3.01
C ASP A 35 -5.45 12.10 3.56
N GLU A 36 -5.33 11.88 4.87
CA GLU A 36 -4.04 11.55 5.50
C GLU A 36 -3.52 10.18 5.04
N ALA A 37 -4.40 9.18 4.98
CA ALA A 37 -4.05 7.84 4.55
C ALA A 37 -3.56 7.83 3.10
N LEU A 38 -4.30 8.49 2.20
CA LEU A 38 -3.93 8.62 0.79
C LEU A 38 -2.63 9.42 0.60
N SER A 39 -2.44 10.50 1.37
CA SER A 39 -1.21 11.29 1.34
C SER A 39 0.02 10.48 1.76
N LEU A 40 -0.11 9.66 2.81
CA LEU A 40 0.97 8.80 3.30
C LEU A 40 1.31 7.71 2.28
N ILE A 41 0.31 7.03 1.73
CA ILE A 41 0.53 6.03 0.68
C ILE A 41 1.24 6.65 -0.52
N ALA A 42 0.80 7.81 -1.00
CA ALA A 42 1.44 8.50 -2.12
C ALA A 42 2.90 8.92 -1.83
N LYS A 43 3.22 9.27 -0.57
CA LYS A 43 4.61 9.56 -0.17
C LYS A 43 5.48 8.31 -0.16
N MET A 44 4.93 7.15 0.21
CA MET A 44 5.65 5.87 0.26
C MET A 44 5.86 5.26 -1.13
N THR A 45 4.91 5.45 -2.04
CA THR A 45 4.97 4.95 -3.43
C THR A 45 5.67 5.91 -4.38
N ARG A 46 5.98 7.13 -3.93
CA ARG A 46 6.86 8.04 -4.67
C ARG A 46 8.26 7.41 -4.74
N ASN A 47 8.65 6.98 -5.94
CA ASN A 47 10.04 6.69 -6.24
C ASN A 47 10.91 7.86 -5.79
N SER A 48 11.89 7.62 -4.93
CA SER A 48 13.03 8.52 -4.73
C SER A 48 14.27 7.64 -4.47
N PRO A 49 15.38 7.97 -5.15
CA PRO A 49 15.94 9.31 -5.14
C PRO A 49 15.87 10.05 -6.49
N PRO A 50 15.84 11.40 -6.48
CA PRO A 50 16.51 12.16 -7.52
C PRO A 50 18.02 11.88 -7.39
N ILE A 51 18.62 11.34 -8.45
CA ILE A 51 20.07 11.25 -8.62
C ILE A 51 20.47 12.32 -9.63
#